data_AF-A0A556V139-F1
#
_entry.id   AF-A0A556V139-F1
#
_cell.length_a   1.000
_cell.length_b   1.000
_cell.length_c   1.000
_cell.angle_alpha   90.00
_cell.angle_beta   90.00
_cell.angle_gamma   90.00
#
_symmetry.space_group_name_H-M   'P 1'
#
loop_
_entity.id
_entity.type
_entity.pdbx_description
1 polymer ?
#
loop_
_entity_poly.entity_id
_entity_poly.type
_entity_poly.pdbx_seq_one_letter_code
_entity_poly.pdbx_strand_id
1 'polypeptide(L)'
;MARRSRGTLNSVAGLIFHCLICAVVPVRTQTSVQDVAGGFSLTPPYFNLAEGSRISSTATCGEEDNGNPRTDLYCKLVGGPTVGLTSQTIQGQFCDHCNANNPEKAHPVSNAIDGTERWWQSPPLSRGLRYNEINVTLDLGQLFHVAYIIVKFANSPRPDLWVLERSVDHGRTFTPWQYFAHSKQDCIERFGKEPNGRTVRDDDQICTTEYSRIVPLENGEIFVSLVNGRPGSKHFAYSPSLQEFTKATNIRLRFLRTNTLLGHLISKAQRDPTVTRREHPSLRCYCMSLFNDRTSPGLHCLSLPL
;
A
#
# COMPACT_ATOMS: atom_id res chain seq x y z
N MET A 1 -10.19 -23.68 -86.11
CA MET A 1 -10.43 -22.66 -87.15
C MET A 1 -11.86 -22.15 -87.04
N ALA A 2 -12.03 -20.84 -87.14
CA ALA A 2 -13.24 -20.12 -87.59
C ALA A 2 -14.52 -20.20 -86.72
N ARG A 3 -14.91 -19.07 -86.10
CA ARG A 3 -16.01 -18.16 -86.52
C ARG A 3 -17.39 -18.62 -86.00
N ARG A 4 -18.03 -17.86 -85.10
CA ARG A 4 -18.85 -16.65 -85.35
C ARG A 4 -20.12 -16.98 -86.15
N SER A 5 -21.29 -16.91 -85.52
CA SER A 5 -22.37 -15.96 -85.87
C SER A 5 -23.77 -16.44 -85.43
N ARG A 6 -24.44 -15.54 -84.69
CA ARG A 6 -25.87 -15.14 -84.68
C ARG A 6 -26.92 -16.03 -85.36
N GLY A 7 -28.04 -16.20 -84.64
CA GLY A 7 -29.36 -16.49 -85.19
C GLY A 7 -30.46 -16.24 -84.14
N THR A 8 -31.20 -15.16 -84.32
CA THR A 8 -32.40 -14.71 -83.61
C THR A 8 -33.66 -15.49 -84.02
N LEU A 9 -34.65 -15.69 -83.12
CA LEU A 9 -36.05 -15.19 -83.19
C LEU A 9 -37.04 -15.90 -82.22
N ASN A 10 -37.93 -15.08 -81.63
CA ASN A 10 -39.33 -15.29 -81.16
C ASN A 10 -39.61 -16.20 -79.94
N SER A 11 -40.05 -15.60 -78.81
CA SER A 11 -41.45 -15.30 -78.39
C SER A 11 -42.20 -16.59 -77.97
N VAL A 12 -42.72 -16.76 -76.74
CA VAL A 12 -43.88 -16.07 -76.16
C VAL A 12 -43.89 -16.20 -74.61
N ALA A 13 -44.40 -15.14 -73.99
CA ALA A 13 -44.95 -14.91 -72.65
C ALA A 13 -45.13 -16.04 -71.61
N GLY A 14 -44.85 -15.69 -70.35
CA GLY A 14 -45.33 -16.39 -69.16
C GLY A 14 -44.78 -15.77 -67.86
N LEU A 15 -45.52 -14.81 -67.29
CA LEU A 15 -45.29 -14.23 -65.96
C LEU A 15 -45.26 -15.31 -64.87
N ILE A 16 -44.45 -15.14 -63.81
CA ILE A 16 -44.88 -15.20 -62.39
C ILE A 16 -43.69 -14.92 -61.45
N PHE A 17 -44.02 -14.14 -60.42
CA PHE A 17 -43.25 -13.52 -59.35
C PHE A 17 -42.26 -14.41 -58.57
N HIS A 18 -41.10 -13.83 -58.26
CA HIS A 18 -40.19 -14.25 -57.19
C HIS A 18 -40.45 -13.41 -55.94
N CYS A 19 -40.58 -14.05 -54.77
CA CYS A 19 -39.89 -13.58 -53.56
C CYS A 19 -39.84 -14.67 -52.49
N LEU A 20 -38.60 -15.10 -52.18
CA LEU A 20 -38.22 -15.96 -51.07
C LEU A 20 -38.32 -15.21 -49.74
N ILE A 21 -38.87 -15.84 -48.69
CA ILE A 21 -38.40 -15.65 -47.31
C ILE A 21 -38.41 -17.01 -46.59
N CYS A 22 -37.25 -17.37 -46.05
CA CYS A 22 -36.89 -18.63 -45.42
C CYS A 22 -37.63 -18.88 -44.09
N ALA A 23 -38.05 -20.13 -43.88
CA ALA A 23 -38.58 -20.64 -42.64
C ALA A 23 -37.45 -21.04 -41.68
N VAL A 24 -37.55 -20.64 -40.40
CA VAL A 24 -36.74 -21.17 -39.30
C VAL A 24 -37.69 -21.78 -38.27
N VAL A 25 -37.66 -23.10 -38.13
CA VAL A 25 -38.45 -23.88 -37.17
C VAL A 25 -37.64 -24.00 -35.86
N PRO A 26 -38.22 -23.80 -34.66
CA PRO A 26 -37.50 -23.97 -33.42
C PRO A 26 -37.45 -25.45 -33.01
N VAL A 27 -36.25 -25.99 -32.82
CA VAL A 27 -36.03 -27.33 -32.25
C VAL A 27 -35.96 -27.22 -30.72
N ARG A 28 -36.82 -27.99 -30.05
CA ARG A 28 -36.95 -28.12 -28.60
C ARG A 28 -35.88 -29.11 -28.11
N THR A 29 -34.88 -28.66 -27.36
CA THR A 29 -33.87 -29.52 -26.73
C THR A 29 -34.21 -29.82 -25.27
N GLN A 30 -34.03 -31.09 -24.92
CA GLN A 30 -34.39 -31.72 -23.66
C GLN A 30 -33.56 -31.19 -22.49
N THR A 31 -34.20 -31.06 -21.34
CA THR A 31 -33.60 -30.85 -20.02
C THR A 31 -32.75 -32.07 -19.63
N SER A 32 -31.42 -31.91 -19.54
CA SER A 32 -30.57 -32.79 -18.74
C SER A 32 -30.26 -32.10 -17.42
N VAL A 33 -30.80 -32.66 -16.33
CA VAL A 33 -30.33 -32.38 -14.97
C VAL A 33 -28.94 -33.01 -14.88
N GLN A 34 -27.90 -32.18 -14.98
CA GLN A 34 -26.57 -32.53 -14.50
C GLN A 34 -26.36 -31.83 -13.17
N ASP A 35 -26.49 -32.59 -12.10
CA ASP A 35 -25.87 -32.28 -10.81
C ASP A 35 -24.37 -32.08 -11.04
N VAL A 36 -23.93 -30.82 -11.05
CA VAL A 36 -22.53 -30.47 -10.81
C VAL A 36 -22.50 -29.75 -9.47
N ALA A 37 -22.43 -30.53 -8.40
CA ALA A 37 -21.93 -30.08 -7.11
C ALA A 37 -20.42 -29.81 -7.21
N GLY A 38 -20.07 -28.78 -8.00
CA GLY A 38 -18.75 -28.20 -8.05
C GLY A 38 -18.87 -26.80 -7.48
N GLY A 39 -18.67 -26.66 -6.17
CA GLY A 39 -18.66 -25.36 -5.53
C GLY A 39 -17.69 -24.44 -6.28
N PHE A 40 -18.22 -23.39 -6.91
CA PHE A 40 -17.40 -22.34 -7.48
C PHE A 40 -16.58 -21.75 -6.33
N SER A 41 -15.27 -22.02 -6.32
CA SER A 41 -14.35 -21.30 -5.45
C SER A 41 -14.30 -19.87 -5.95
N LEU A 42 -15.10 -19.00 -5.32
CA LEU A 42 -15.10 -17.58 -5.60
C LEU A 42 -13.82 -17.00 -5.00
N THR A 43 -12.77 -16.92 -5.81
CA THR A 43 -11.55 -16.21 -5.47
C THR A 43 -11.80 -14.71 -5.71
N PRO A 44 -11.92 -13.88 -4.65
CA PRO A 44 -11.99 -12.44 -4.87
C PRO A 44 -10.68 -11.97 -5.54
N PRO A 45 -10.74 -10.99 -6.45
CA PRO A 45 -9.55 -10.47 -7.11
C PRO A 45 -8.58 -9.86 -6.10
N TYR A 46 -7.30 -9.77 -6.45
CA TYR A 46 -6.35 -8.96 -5.70
C TYR A 46 -6.78 -7.49 -5.80
N PHE A 47 -7.08 -6.85 -4.68
CA PHE A 47 -7.44 -5.42 -4.65
C PHE A 47 -6.76 -4.72 -3.48
N ASN A 48 -6.59 -3.40 -3.58
CA ASN A 48 -6.00 -2.60 -2.53
C ASN A 48 -7.00 -2.38 -1.38
N LEU A 49 -6.76 -3.01 -0.22
CA LEU A 49 -7.62 -2.78 0.95
C LEU A 49 -7.56 -1.35 1.50
N ALA A 50 -6.45 -0.64 1.27
CA ALA A 50 -6.19 0.63 1.91
C ALA A 50 -7.19 1.71 1.45
N GLU A 51 -7.48 1.79 0.15
CA GLU A 51 -8.34 2.82 -0.46
C GLU A 51 -9.77 2.81 0.09
N GLY A 52 -10.30 1.62 0.43
CA GLY A 52 -11.64 1.46 1.00
C GLY A 52 -11.72 1.46 2.52
N SER A 53 -10.59 1.62 3.21
CA SER A 53 -10.49 1.45 4.67
C SER A 53 -10.50 2.78 5.42
N ARG A 54 -10.84 2.74 6.71
CA ARG A 54 -10.76 3.93 7.57
C ARG A 54 -9.36 4.02 8.16
N ILE A 55 -8.65 5.11 7.90
CA ILE A 55 -7.32 5.36 8.47
C ILE A 55 -7.38 6.41 9.60
N SER A 56 -6.55 6.22 10.62
CA SER A 56 -6.38 7.14 11.74
C SER A 56 -4.91 7.24 12.15
N SER A 57 -4.50 8.39 12.67
CA SER A 57 -3.16 8.63 13.23
C SER A 57 -3.29 9.18 14.65
N THR A 58 -2.28 8.94 15.49
CA THR A 58 -2.24 9.54 16.84
C THR A 58 -1.90 11.02 16.82
N ALA A 59 -1.28 11.51 15.74
CA ALA A 59 -0.95 12.91 15.55
C ALA A 59 -0.75 13.22 14.07
N THR A 60 -1.15 14.41 13.64
CA THR A 60 -0.89 14.94 12.30
C THR A 60 -0.36 16.37 12.41
N CYS A 61 0.51 16.79 11.50
CA CYS A 61 0.97 18.18 11.48
C CYS A 61 -0.18 19.14 11.16
N GLY A 62 -0.04 20.39 11.59
CA GLY A 62 -1.00 21.44 11.24
C GLY A 62 -2.30 21.40 12.06
N GLU A 63 -2.44 20.46 12.98
CA GLU A 63 -3.53 20.36 13.96
C GLU A 63 -2.99 20.15 15.38
N GLU A 64 -3.65 20.73 16.37
CA GLU A 64 -3.45 20.48 17.80
C GLU A 64 -4.07 19.14 18.22
N ASP A 65 -3.75 18.68 19.43
CA ASP A 65 -4.26 17.39 19.95
C ASP A 65 -5.81 17.40 20.12
N ASN A 66 -6.43 18.59 20.13
CA ASN A 66 -7.88 18.82 20.17
C ASN A 66 -8.52 18.98 18.78
N GLY A 67 -7.73 18.87 17.69
CA GLY A 67 -8.17 19.10 16.31
C GLY A 67 -8.18 20.56 15.85
N ASN A 68 -7.79 21.51 16.71
CA ASN A 68 -7.70 22.91 16.31
C ASN A 68 -6.54 23.12 15.32
N PRO A 69 -6.73 23.95 14.30
CA PRO A 69 -5.69 24.22 13.32
C PRO A 69 -4.51 24.99 13.94
N ARG A 70 -3.29 24.60 13.57
CA ARG A 70 -2.05 25.30 13.92
C ARG A 70 -1.10 25.33 12.74
N THR A 71 -0.06 26.14 12.83
CA THR A 71 0.99 26.16 11.82
C THR A 71 2.25 25.48 12.36
N ASP A 72 2.64 24.37 11.75
CA ASP A 72 3.88 23.64 12.06
C ASP A 72 4.94 23.93 11.00
N LEU A 73 6.11 24.41 11.41
CA LEU A 73 7.27 24.56 10.50
C LEU A 73 8.04 23.24 10.43
N TYR A 74 8.17 22.68 9.24
CA TYR A 74 8.96 21.48 8.96
C TYR A 74 10.02 21.77 7.90
N CYS A 75 11.08 20.97 7.86
CA CYS A 75 12.18 21.15 6.91
C CYS A 75 12.55 19.81 6.29
N LYS A 76 12.88 19.81 4.99
CA LYS A 76 13.39 18.62 4.31
C LYS A 76 14.81 18.31 4.75
N LEU A 77 15.15 17.02 4.82
CA LEU A 77 16.51 16.55 5.08
C LEU A 77 17.45 16.77 3.89
N VAL A 78 16.90 16.68 2.68
CA VAL A 78 17.58 17.10 1.47
C VAL A 78 17.57 18.62 1.40
N GLY A 79 18.75 19.24 1.24
CA GLY A 79 18.87 20.69 1.12
C GLY A 79 18.06 21.21 -0.06
N GLY A 80 17.55 22.44 0.06
CA GLY A 80 16.87 23.10 -1.04
C GLY A 80 17.86 23.47 -2.16
N PRO A 81 17.40 23.67 -3.40
CA PRO A 81 18.25 24.21 -4.45
C PRO A 81 18.87 25.53 -3.96
N THR A 82 20.15 25.76 -4.26
CA THR A 82 20.86 27.02 -3.97
C THR A 82 20.21 28.23 -4.65
N VAL A 83 19.27 27.98 -5.56
CA VAL A 83 18.49 28.95 -6.32
C VAL A 83 17.00 28.70 -6.02
N GLY A 84 16.47 29.36 -4.98
CA GLY A 84 15.05 29.30 -4.59
C GLY A 84 14.65 30.60 -3.90
N LEU A 85 13.33 30.85 -3.76
CA LEU A 85 12.84 32.02 -3.04
C LEU A 85 13.47 32.09 -1.64
N THR A 86 14.10 33.21 -1.31
CA THR A 86 14.78 33.49 -0.02
C THR A 86 13.90 33.24 1.21
N SER A 87 12.57 33.24 1.05
CA SER A 87 11.61 32.99 2.14
C SER A 87 11.50 31.53 2.60
N GLN A 88 11.91 30.54 1.79
CA GLN A 88 11.73 29.10 2.11
C GLN A 88 13.04 28.37 2.40
N THR A 89 14.19 29.06 2.28
CA THR A 89 15.50 28.50 2.53
C THR A 89 16.04 29.02 3.86
N ILE A 90 16.00 28.18 4.92
CA ILE A 90 16.56 28.51 6.23
C ILE A 90 17.90 27.78 6.36
N GLN A 91 19.01 28.53 6.42
CA GLN A 91 20.37 27.96 6.54
C GLN A 91 20.70 26.89 5.46
N GLY A 92 20.25 27.10 4.22
CA GLY A 92 20.48 26.16 3.10
C GLY A 92 19.57 24.94 3.09
N GLN A 93 18.55 24.89 3.96
CA GLN A 93 17.53 23.82 4.01
C GLN A 93 16.20 24.33 3.47
N PHE A 94 15.50 23.50 2.71
CA PHE A 94 14.14 23.80 2.28
C PHE A 94 13.17 23.55 3.45
N CYS A 95 12.49 24.60 3.90
CA CYS A 95 11.50 24.54 4.95
C CYS A 95 10.15 25.07 4.47
N ASP A 96 9.08 24.46 4.96
CA ASP A 96 7.71 24.83 4.62
C ASP A 96 6.79 24.67 5.85
N HIS A 97 5.57 25.15 5.72
CA HIS A 97 4.59 25.16 6.79
C HIS A 97 3.48 24.15 6.53
N CYS A 98 3.09 23.41 7.57
CA CYS A 98 1.92 22.55 7.58
C CYS A 98 0.80 23.22 8.38
N ASN A 99 -0.40 23.33 7.79
CA ASN A 99 -1.57 23.94 8.43
C ASN A 99 -2.86 23.28 7.93
N ALA A 100 -3.65 22.72 8.86
CA ALA A 100 -4.88 22.00 8.53
C ALA A 100 -5.98 22.89 7.90
N ASN A 101 -5.98 24.20 8.15
CA ASN A 101 -6.92 25.14 7.53
C ASN A 101 -6.61 25.46 6.07
N ASN A 102 -5.38 25.19 5.61
CA ASN A 102 -5.00 25.45 4.23
C ASN A 102 -4.88 24.12 3.47
N PRO A 103 -5.82 23.77 2.57
CA PRO A 103 -5.79 22.51 1.83
C PRO A 103 -4.51 22.24 1.04
N GLU A 104 -3.78 23.28 0.62
CA GLU A 104 -2.50 23.13 -0.11
C GLU A 104 -1.32 22.79 0.82
N LYS A 105 -1.47 23.07 2.12
CA LYS A 105 -0.45 22.88 3.16
C LYS A 105 -0.90 21.88 4.23
N ALA A 106 -2.06 21.25 4.03
CA ALA A 106 -2.60 20.24 4.91
C ALA A 106 -2.11 18.86 4.47
N HIS A 107 -1.68 18.05 5.44
CA HIS A 107 -1.21 16.69 5.22
C HIS A 107 -1.99 15.67 6.07
N PRO A 108 -3.33 15.60 5.93
CA PRO A 108 -4.18 14.71 6.72
C PRO A 108 -3.85 13.23 6.48
N VAL A 109 -4.22 12.38 7.44
CA VAL A 109 -3.94 10.93 7.38
C VAL A 109 -4.64 10.24 6.22
N SER A 110 -5.77 10.78 5.75
CA SER A 110 -6.49 10.32 4.57
C SER A 110 -5.64 10.32 3.30
N ASN A 111 -4.69 11.26 3.18
CA ASN A 111 -3.81 11.34 2.01
C ASN A 111 -2.94 10.08 1.83
N ALA A 112 -2.71 9.30 2.89
CA ALA A 112 -1.88 8.11 2.79
C ALA A 112 -2.56 6.94 2.05
N ILE A 113 -3.87 7.00 1.85
CA ILE A 113 -4.67 5.93 1.24
C ILE A 113 -5.56 6.40 0.09
N ASP A 114 -5.50 7.68 -0.28
CA ASP A 114 -6.41 8.28 -1.27
C ASP A 114 -6.03 7.97 -2.73
N GLY A 115 -4.95 7.22 -2.96
CA GLY A 115 -4.46 6.85 -4.28
C GLY A 115 -3.76 8.00 -5.03
N THR A 116 -3.59 9.17 -4.42
CA THR A 116 -2.94 10.33 -5.03
C THR A 116 -1.46 10.41 -4.65
N GLU A 117 -0.75 11.40 -5.21
CA GLU A 117 0.63 11.70 -4.80
C GLU A 117 0.73 12.54 -3.50
N ARG A 118 -0.41 12.87 -2.88
CA ARG A 118 -0.43 13.58 -1.60
C ARG A 118 0.06 12.66 -0.50
N TRP A 119 0.53 13.24 0.60
CA TRP A 119 1.03 12.48 1.74
C TRP A 119 0.42 12.95 3.05
N TRP A 120 0.38 12.03 4.01
CA TRP A 120 0.21 12.32 5.41
C TRP A 120 1.56 12.69 6.03
N GLN A 121 1.54 13.61 6.98
CA GLN A 121 2.73 14.00 7.72
C GLN A 121 2.45 14.15 9.22
N SER A 122 3.32 13.53 10.01
CA SER A 122 3.34 13.71 11.46
C SER A 122 3.88 15.09 11.87
N PRO A 123 3.61 15.54 13.10
CA PRO A 123 4.25 16.73 13.62
C PRO A 123 5.77 16.58 13.74
N PRO A 124 6.56 17.64 13.48
CA PRO A 124 8.01 17.61 13.65
C PRO A 124 8.40 17.44 15.12
N LEU A 125 9.56 16.82 15.39
CA LEU A 125 10.09 16.67 16.76
C LEU A 125 10.34 18.01 17.47
N SER A 126 10.46 19.12 16.73
CA SER A 126 10.55 20.47 17.30
C SER A 126 9.30 20.87 18.07
N ARG A 127 8.15 20.26 17.76
CA ARG A 127 6.91 20.41 18.53
C ARG A 127 6.96 19.62 19.85
N GLY A 128 7.75 18.56 19.91
CA GLY A 128 7.96 17.77 21.11
C GLY A 128 8.45 16.37 20.82
N LEU A 129 9.32 15.84 21.70
CA LEU A 129 9.89 14.50 21.56
C LEU A 129 8.85 13.36 21.64
N ARG A 130 7.65 13.64 22.17
CA ARG A 130 6.53 12.69 22.17
C ARG A 130 6.12 12.26 20.76
N TYR A 131 6.34 13.09 19.75
CA TYR A 131 6.05 12.78 18.35
C TYR A 131 7.11 11.88 17.68
N ASN A 132 8.09 11.40 18.46
CA ASN A 132 8.98 10.32 18.04
C ASN A 132 8.26 8.96 18.03
N GLU A 133 7.16 8.85 18.79
CA GLU A 133 6.30 7.67 18.85
C GLU A 133 4.92 8.00 18.27
N ILE A 134 4.57 7.39 17.15
CA ILE A 134 3.32 7.66 16.44
C ILE A 134 2.74 6.35 15.92
N ASN A 135 1.43 6.20 16.06
CA ASN A 135 0.71 5.08 15.48
C ASN A 135 -0.13 5.56 14.30
N VAL A 136 -0.09 4.80 13.21
CA VAL A 136 -1.01 4.92 12.10
C VAL A 136 -1.79 3.61 12.02
N THR A 137 -3.11 3.68 12.13
CA THR A 137 -3.98 2.51 12.21
C THR A 137 -4.99 2.53 11.07
N LEU A 138 -5.02 1.41 10.34
CA LEU A 138 -5.97 1.11 9.29
C LEU A 138 -7.04 0.19 9.88
N ASP A 139 -8.31 0.58 9.75
CA ASP A 139 -9.47 -0.22 10.08
C ASP A 139 -10.13 -0.71 8.80
N LEU A 140 -10.06 -2.02 8.58
CA LEU A 140 -10.57 -2.68 7.38
C LEU A 140 -12.09 -2.89 7.45
N GLY A 141 -12.72 -2.67 8.61
CA GLY A 141 -14.16 -2.87 8.84
C GLY A 141 -14.60 -4.32 8.96
N GLN A 142 -13.87 -5.26 8.37
CA GLN A 142 -14.11 -6.70 8.45
C GLN A 142 -12.80 -7.50 8.47
N LEU A 143 -12.91 -8.81 8.65
CA LEU A 143 -11.76 -9.72 8.68
C LEU A 143 -11.29 -10.03 7.25
N PHE A 144 -9.98 -9.88 7.02
CA PHE A 144 -9.32 -10.15 5.74
C PHE A 144 -8.06 -10.98 5.90
N HIS A 145 -7.66 -11.68 4.83
CA HIS A 145 -6.37 -12.35 4.73
C HIS A 145 -5.36 -11.50 3.95
N VAL A 146 -4.46 -10.85 4.67
CA VAL A 146 -3.46 -9.96 4.11
C VAL A 146 -2.24 -10.73 3.61
N ALA A 147 -1.86 -10.56 2.35
CA ALA A 147 -0.69 -11.23 1.77
C ALA A 147 0.56 -10.35 1.75
N TYR A 148 0.39 -9.06 1.43
CA TYR A 148 1.49 -8.10 1.28
C TYR A 148 1.11 -6.73 1.78
N ILE A 149 2.10 -6.03 2.32
CA ILE A 149 1.99 -4.64 2.76
C ILE A 149 3.09 -3.84 2.08
N ILE A 150 2.70 -2.76 1.42
CA ILE A 150 3.62 -1.81 0.82
C ILE A 150 3.45 -0.48 1.53
N VAL A 151 4.57 0.06 2.02
CA VAL A 151 4.63 1.35 2.70
C VAL A 151 5.54 2.27 1.90
N LYS A 152 4.99 3.38 1.40
CA LYS A 152 5.76 4.41 0.70
C LYS A 152 5.87 5.67 1.54
N PHE A 153 7.11 6.05 1.85
CA PHE A 153 7.44 7.29 2.55
C PHE A 153 7.51 8.44 1.55
N ALA A 154 7.19 9.65 1.99
CA ALA A 154 7.18 10.84 1.14
C ALA A 154 8.46 11.68 1.35
N ASN A 155 8.32 12.85 1.97
CA ASN A 155 9.39 13.78 2.30
C ASN A 155 10.08 13.41 3.63
N SER A 156 10.36 12.13 3.86
CA SER A 156 11.06 11.64 5.06
C SER A 156 11.74 10.31 4.81
N PRO A 157 12.87 10.02 5.47
CA PRO A 157 13.48 8.70 5.46
C PRO A 157 12.59 7.68 6.16
N ARG A 158 12.91 6.41 5.93
CA ARG A 158 12.27 5.30 6.63
C ARG A 158 12.62 5.36 8.13
N PRO A 159 11.67 5.01 9.04
CA PRO A 159 11.89 5.08 10.48
C PRO A 159 13.04 4.17 10.93
N ASP A 160 13.68 4.57 12.01
CA ASP A 160 14.80 3.84 12.61
C ASP A 160 14.31 2.55 13.27
N LEU A 161 13.25 2.68 14.07
CA LEU A 161 12.70 1.59 14.88
C LEU A 161 11.18 1.64 14.83
N TRP A 162 10.55 0.56 14.35
CA TRP A 162 9.10 0.48 14.26
C TRP A 162 8.60 -0.96 14.19
N VAL A 163 7.30 -1.13 14.43
CA VAL A 163 6.64 -2.44 14.44
C VAL A 163 5.43 -2.39 13.52
N LEU A 164 5.31 -3.43 12.70
CA LEU A 164 4.10 -3.71 11.96
C LEU A 164 3.25 -4.66 12.79
N GLU A 165 2.05 -4.23 13.16
CA GLU A 165 1.13 -4.95 14.02
C GLU A 165 -0.22 -5.17 13.32
N ARG A 166 -0.96 -6.17 13.80
CA ARG A 166 -2.31 -6.49 13.37
C ARG A 166 -3.23 -6.73 14.55
N SER A 167 -4.52 -6.58 14.32
CA SER A 167 -5.60 -6.98 15.22
C SER A 167 -6.55 -7.89 14.46
N VAL A 168 -7.15 -8.85 15.17
CA VAL A 168 -8.25 -9.71 14.69
C VAL A 168 -9.54 -9.49 15.48
N ASP A 169 -9.54 -8.52 16.39
CA ASP A 169 -10.60 -8.24 17.37
C ASP A 169 -11.07 -6.78 17.29
N HIS A 170 -11.09 -6.22 16.08
CA HIS A 170 -11.55 -4.85 15.79
C HIS A 170 -10.76 -3.77 16.56
N GLY A 171 -9.45 -3.94 16.65
CA GLY A 171 -8.52 -2.95 17.21
C GLY A 171 -8.42 -2.95 18.74
N ARG A 172 -8.96 -3.96 19.42
CA ARG A 172 -8.86 -4.07 20.89
C ARG A 172 -7.48 -4.54 21.33
N THR A 173 -6.93 -5.54 20.66
CA THR A 173 -5.58 -6.04 20.90
C THR A 173 -4.78 -6.07 19.61
N PHE A 174 -3.49 -5.79 19.75
CA PHE A 174 -2.56 -5.78 18.62
C PHE A 174 -1.44 -6.77 18.88
N THR A 175 -1.15 -7.57 17.87
CA THR A 175 -0.05 -8.53 17.86
C THR A 175 0.89 -8.20 16.70
N PRO A 176 2.21 -8.37 16.88
CA PRO A 176 3.19 -8.01 15.86
C PRO A 176 3.21 -9.02 14.72
N TRP A 177 3.27 -8.52 13.50
CA TRP A 177 3.61 -9.28 12.30
C TRP A 177 5.13 -9.29 12.07
N GLN A 178 5.76 -8.12 12.17
CA GLN A 178 7.17 -7.96 11.87
C GLN A 178 7.78 -6.76 12.58
N TYR A 179 9.05 -6.87 12.93
CA TYR A 179 9.84 -5.83 13.57
C TYR A 179 10.88 -5.24 12.60
N PHE A 180 11.14 -3.95 12.74
CA PHE A 180 12.08 -3.22 11.90
C PHE A 180 12.98 -2.37 12.79
N ALA A 181 14.28 -2.51 12.61
CA ALA A 181 15.27 -1.79 13.39
C ALA A 181 16.48 -1.42 12.54
N HIS A 182 17.10 -0.28 12.77
CA HIS A 182 18.32 0.09 12.03
C HIS A 182 19.52 -0.79 12.39
N SER A 183 19.67 -1.08 13.68
CA SER A 183 20.79 -1.86 14.19
C SER A 183 20.38 -3.29 14.54
N LYS A 184 21.33 -4.22 14.41
CA LYS A 184 21.16 -5.59 14.90
C LYS A 184 20.94 -5.63 16.43
N GLN A 185 21.56 -4.70 17.15
CA GLN A 185 21.43 -4.62 18.60
C GLN A 185 20.00 -4.29 19.02
N ASP A 186 19.36 -3.32 18.34
CA ASP A 186 17.96 -2.96 18.62
C ASP A 186 17.01 -4.15 18.41
N CYS A 187 17.23 -5.00 17.40
CA CYS A 187 16.42 -6.23 17.24
C CYS A 187 16.49 -7.15 18.48
N ILE A 188 17.68 -7.30 19.06
CA ILE A 188 17.93 -8.18 20.20
C ILE A 188 17.41 -7.53 21.48
N GLU A 189 17.83 -6.29 21.77
CA GLU A 189 17.53 -5.62 23.03
C GLU A 189 16.08 -5.16 23.13
N ARG A 190 15.51 -4.65 22.03
CA ARG A 190 14.16 -4.06 22.05
C ARG A 190 13.07 -5.09 21.78
N PHE A 191 13.34 -6.07 20.93
CA PHE A 191 12.33 -7.03 20.47
C PHE A 191 12.64 -8.48 20.87
N GLY A 192 13.84 -8.77 21.40
CA GLY A 192 14.24 -10.14 21.74
C GLY A 192 14.31 -11.05 20.51
N LYS A 193 14.59 -10.49 19.33
CA LYS A 193 14.60 -11.21 18.05
C LYS A 193 15.98 -11.30 17.45
N GLU A 194 16.27 -12.43 16.81
CA GLU A 194 17.45 -12.58 15.99
C GLU A 194 17.39 -11.63 14.78
N PRO A 195 18.43 -10.80 14.54
CA PRO A 195 18.44 -9.86 13.43
C PRO A 195 18.55 -10.57 12.07
N ASN A 196 17.61 -10.31 11.17
CA ASN A 196 17.48 -10.94 9.86
C ASN A 196 17.39 -12.47 9.94
N GLY A 197 16.76 -12.99 11.00
CA GLY A 197 16.47 -14.40 11.17
C GLY A 197 15.61 -14.95 10.03
N ARG A 198 15.82 -16.21 9.68
CA ARG A 198 15.01 -16.91 8.66
C ARG A 198 13.67 -17.31 9.25
N THR A 199 12.63 -17.26 8.43
CA THR A 199 11.30 -17.75 8.78
C THR A 199 11.30 -19.28 8.75
N VAL A 200 11.07 -19.92 9.91
CA VAL A 200 11.04 -21.39 10.03
C VAL A 200 9.60 -21.89 10.13
N ARG A 201 8.74 -21.14 10.82
CA ARG A 201 7.32 -21.44 11.01
C ARG A 201 6.44 -20.36 10.39
N ASP A 202 5.20 -20.74 10.08
CA ASP A 202 4.22 -19.84 9.45
C ASP A 202 3.82 -18.65 10.32
N ASP A 203 3.99 -18.73 11.64
CA ASP A 203 3.65 -17.69 12.61
C ASP A 203 4.86 -16.89 13.12
N ASP A 204 6.07 -17.19 12.63
CA ASP A 204 7.27 -16.53 13.12
C ASP A 204 7.25 -15.01 12.84
N GLN A 205 7.60 -14.26 13.89
CA GLN A 205 7.76 -12.81 13.87
C GLN A 205 9.26 -12.49 13.79
N ILE A 206 9.69 -11.98 12.65
CA ILE A 206 11.11 -11.69 12.37
C ILE A 206 11.43 -10.22 12.62
N CYS A 207 12.71 -9.92 12.83
CA CYS A 207 13.23 -8.55 12.85
C CYS A 207 14.19 -8.36 11.68
N THR A 208 13.99 -7.32 10.87
CA THR A 208 14.88 -7.00 9.72
C THR A 208 15.55 -5.66 9.91
N THR A 209 16.82 -5.59 9.47
CA THR A 209 17.61 -4.35 9.45
C THR A 209 17.74 -3.73 8.07
N GLU A 210 17.12 -4.33 7.05
CA GLU A 210 17.29 -3.92 5.65
C GLU A 210 16.50 -2.65 5.31
N TYR A 211 15.35 -2.48 5.94
CA TYR A 211 14.40 -1.40 5.61
C TYR A 211 14.45 -0.19 6.54
N SER A 212 15.37 -0.16 7.51
CA SER A 212 15.55 0.94 8.47
C SER A 212 16.84 1.74 8.24
N ARG A 213 17.48 1.58 7.09
CA ARG A 213 18.59 2.45 6.68
C ARG A 213 18.04 3.82 6.27
N ILE A 214 18.80 4.87 6.60
CA ILE A 214 18.40 6.27 6.35
C ILE A 214 18.25 6.62 4.88
N VAL A 215 18.99 5.94 3.98
CA VAL A 215 18.83 6.08 2.53
C VAL A 215 17.71 5.14 2.07
N PRO A 216 16.79 5.59 1.19
CA PRO A 216 16.70 6.94 0.62
C PRO A 216 16.06 7.96 1.60
N LEU A 217 16.44 9.24 1.45
CA LEU A 217 15.96 10.34 2.31
C LEU A 217 14.52 10.78 2.00
N GLU A 218 14.04 10.46 0.80
CA GLU A 218 12.67 10.67 0.33
C GLU A 218 12.24 9.46 -0.50
N ASN A 219 10.93 9.25 -0.65
CA ASN A 219 10.36 8.20 -1.51
C ASN A 219 10.85 6.78 -1.19
N GLY A 220 11.17 6.53 0.09
CA GLY A 220 11.54 5.20 0.56
C GLY A 220 10.37 4.25 0.49
N GLU A 221 10.61 3.04 -0.03
CA GLU A 221 9.60 1.99 -0.12
C GLU A 221 10.00 0.81 0.78
N ILE A 222 8.99 0.26 1.47
CA ILE A 222 9.12 -0.96 2.26
C ILE A 222 8.07 -1.94 1.73
N PHE A 223 8.55 -3.10 1.29
CA PHE A 223 7.71 -4.20 0.86
C PHE A 223 7.78 -5.31 1.90
N VAL A 224 6.63 -5.69 2.44
CA VAL A 224 6.50 -6.76 3.43
C VAL A 224 5.63 -7.85 2.84
N SER A 225 6.17 -9.06 2.73
CA SER A 225 5.36 -10.25 2.44
C SER A 225 5.05 -11.00 3.73
N LEU A 226 3.75 -11.21 3.99
CA LEU A 226 3.30 -12.04 5.10
C LEU A 226 3.21 -13.52 4.71
N VAL A 227 3.17 -13.84 3.43
CA VAL A 227 2.99 -15.21 2.91
C VAL A 227 4.28 -15.80 2.36
N ASN A 228 5.02 -15.05 1.54
CA ASN A 228 6.20 -15.60 0.85
C ASN A 228 7.33 -15.92 1.83
N GLY A 229 8.03 -17.01 1.55
CA GLY A 229 9.11 -17.51 2.42
C GLY A 229 8.62 -18.31 3.62
N ARG A 230 7.31 -18.46 3.82
CA ARG A 230 6.73 -19.31 4.87
C ARG A 230 6.42 -20.72 4.37
N PRO A 231 6.59 -21.78 5.19
CA PRO A 231 6.33 -23.18 4.78
C PRO A 231 4.95 -23.43 4.17
N GLY A 232 3.90 -22.82 4.75
CA GLY A 232 2.52 -22.97 4.33
C GLY A 232 2.16 -22.23 3.04
N SER A 233 3.06 -21.41 2.48
CA SER A 233 2.78 -20.57 1.29
C SER A 233 2.36 -21.37 0.06
N LYS A 234 2.91 -22.58 -0.13
CA LYS A 234 2.56 -23.45 -1.27
C LYS A 234 1.18 -24.07 -1.16
N HIS A 235 0.66 -24.19 0.06
CA HIS A 235 -0.60 -24.89 0.36
C HIS A 235 -1.38 -24.09 1.41
N PHE A 236 -1.68 -22.83 1.12
CA PHE A 236 -2.30 -21.90 2.06
C PHE A 236 -3.61 -22.44 2.65
N ALA A 237 -4.46 -23.05 1.80
CA ALA A 237 -5.73 -23.65 2.22
C ALA A 237 -5.58 -24.76 3.29
N TYR A 238 -4.41 -25.40 3.37
CA TYR A 238 -4.13 -26.49 4.32
C TYR A 238 -3.20 -26.06 5.47
N SER A 239 -2.74 -24.80 5.52
CA SER A 239 -1.97 -24.28 6.65
C SER A 239 -2.84 -23.41 7.56
N PRO A 240 -3.42 -23.96 8.64
CA PRO A 240 -4.21 -23.17 9.58
C PRO A 240 -3.37 -22.09 10.27
N SER A 241 -2.09 -22.36 10.54
CA SER A 241 -1.18 -21.39 11.15
C SER A 241 -0.96 -20.17 10.25
N LEU A 242 -0.77 -20.37 8.94
CA LEU A 242 -0.58 -19.26 8.00
C LEU A 242 -1.86 -18.49 7.73
N GLN A 243 -3.00 -19.19 7.67
CA GLN A 243 -4.32 -18.54 7.59
C GLN A 243 -4.53 -17.64 8.80
N GLU A 244 -4.28 -18.15 10.00
CA GLU A 244 -4.42 -17.38 11.23
C GLU A 244 -3.42 -16.22 11.31
N PHE A 245 -2.19 -16.42 10.83
CA PHE A 245 -1.17 -15.37 10.81
C PHE A 245 -1.56 -14.20 9.88
N THR A 246 -2.12 -14.48 8.71
CA THR A 246 -2.48 -13.46 7.70
C THR A 246 -3.79 -12.73 7.98
N LYS A 247 -4.62 -13.22 8.93
CA LYS A 247 -5.87 -12.57 9.32
C LYS A 247 -5.66 -11.20 9.94
N ALA A 248 -6.45 -10.21 9.53
CA ALA A 248 -6.52 -8.92 10.20
C ALA A 248 -7.88 -8.24 9.99
N THR A 249 -8.37 -7.57 11.03
CA THR A 249 -9.41 -6.54 10.98
C THR A 249 -8.80 -5.14 10.99
N ASN A 250 -7.66 -4.97 11.67
CA ASN A 250 -6.94 -3.71 11.74
C ASN A 250 -5.44 -3.94 11.57
N ILE A 251 -4.77 -2.94 11.02
CA ILE A 251 -3.34 -2.94 10.78
C ILE A 251 -2.77 -1.69 11.40
N ARG A 252 -1.71 -1.81 12.19
CA ARG A 252 -1.09 -0.68 12.89
C ARG A 252 0.39 -0.62 12.59
N LEU A 253 0.82 0.56 12.16
CA LEU A 253 2.22 0.93 12.01
C LEU A 253 2.59 1.71 13.25
N ARG A 254 3.40 1.10 14.11
CA ARG A 254 3.83 1.68 15.37
C ARG A 254 5.26 2.16 15.24
N PHE A 255 5.42 3.45 14.98
CA PHE A 255 6.73 4.10 14.94
C PHE A 255 7.21 4.33 16.37
N LEU A 256 8.42 3.86 16.69
CA LEU A 256 9.03 3.99 18.01
C LEU A 256 10.19 4.99 18.02
N ARG A 257 10.87 5.15 16.88
CA ARG A 257 12.01 6.07 16.74
C ARG A 257 12.15 6.57 15.31
N THR A 258 12.28 7.90 15.14
CA THR A 258 12.63 8.50 13.85
C THR A 258 14.11 8.30 13.51
N ASN A 259 14.41 8.27 12.22
CA ASN A 259 15.76 8.09 11.69
C ASN A 259 16.42 9.43 11.43
N THR A 260 17.64 9.60 11.95
CA THR A 260 18.38 10.87 11.95
C THR A 260 19.78 10.67 11.38
N LEU A 261 20.34 11.67 10.70
CA LEU A 261 21.76 11.64 10.32
C LEU A 261 22.65 11.61 11.58
N LEU A 262 23.74 10.82 11.53
CA LEU A 262 24.66 10.66 12.66
C LEU A 262 25.20 12.01 13.20
N GLY A 263 25.51 12.94 12.29
CA GLY A 263 25.97 14.29 12.63
C GLY A 263 24.93 15.18 13.33
N HIS A 264 23.66 14.78 13.34
CA HIS A 264 22.57 15.51 13.99
C HIS A 264 22.17 14.92 15.35
N LEU A 265 22.80 13.83 15.81
CA LEU A 265 22.41 13.15 17.05
C LEU A 265 22.62 14.03 18.29
N ILE A 266 23.75 14.72 18.39
CA ILE A 266 24.06 15.61 19.51
C ILE A 266 23.05 16.77 19.56
N SER A 267 22.76 17.37 18.40
CA SER A 267 21.78 18.44 18.27
C SER A 267 20.35 17.97 18.57
N LYS A 268 19.97 16.73 18.21
CA LYS A 268 18.68 16.12 18.61
C LYS A 268 18.60 15.93 20.12
N ALA A 269 19.68 15.46 20.76
CA ALA A 269 19.75 15.32 22.21
C ALA A 269 19.65 16.69 22.92
N GLN A 270 20.25 17.72 22.34
CA GLN A 270 20.17 19.11 22.81
C GLN A 270 18.84 19.82 22.44
N ARG A 271 17.93 19.16 21.72
CA ARG A 271 16.64 19.71 21.24
C ARG A 271 16.81 20.95 20.35
N ASP A 272 17.86 20.97 19.53
CA ASP A 272 18.08 22.04 18.57
C ASP A 272 16.90 22.10 17.56
N PRO A 273 16.19 23.23 17.47
CA PRO A 273 15.05 23.38 16.55
C PRO A 273 15.45 23.23 15.08
N THR A 274 16.70 23.49 14.69
CA THR A 274 17.16 23.36 13.30
C THR A 274 17.21 21.91 12.83
N VAL A 275 17.48 20.97 13.74
CA VAL A 275 17.53 19.53 13.50
C VAL A 275 16.18 18.89 13.72
N THR A 276 15.51 19.20 14.84
CA THR A 276 14.25 18.56 15.22
C THR A 276 13.07 18.91 14.29
N ARG A 277 13.16 19.99 13.50
CA ARG A 277 12.20 20.31 12.42
C ARG A 277 12.29 19.38 11.20
N ARG A 278 13.39 18.66 11.04
CA ARG A 278 13.66 17.73 9.92
C ARG A 278 13.22 16.29 10.20
N GLU A 279 12.84 16.04 11.45
CA GLU A 279 12.54 14.71 11.97
C GLU A 279 11.03 14.54 12.10
N HIS A 280 10.44 13.87 11.11
CA HIS A 280 9.03 13.51 11.10
C HIS A 280 8.81 12.35 10.11
N PRO A 281 8.06 11.28 10.45
CA PRO A 281 7.57 10.36 9.44
C PRO A 281 6.52 11.02 8.52
N SER A 282 6.59 10.73 7.23
CA SER A 282 5.64 11.15 6.19
C SER A 282 5.36 10.00 5.22
N LEU A 283 4.09 9.81 4.85
CA LEU A 283 3.59 8.61 4.17
C LEU A 283 2.72 9.00 2.97
N ARG A 284 3.03 8.50 1.77
CA ARG A 284 2.34 8.88 0.52
C ARG A 284 1.32 7.85 0.05
N CYS A 285 1.64 6.56 0.14
CA CYS A 285 0.72 5.52 -0.32
C CYS A 285 0.88 4.23 0.49
N TYR A 286 -0.24 3.56 0.73
CA TYR A 286 -0.31 2.19 1.23
C TYR A 286 -1.02 1.29 0.22
N CYS A 287 -0.37 0.18 -0.13
CA CYS A 287 -1.00 -0.88 -0.91
C CYS A 287 -1.03 -2.17 -0.10
N MET A 288 -2.19 -2.82 -0.09
CA MET A 288 -2.42 -4.06 0.63
C MET A 288 -3.11 -5.06 -0.31
N SER A 289 -2.51 -6.21 -0.56
CA SER A 289 -3.10 -7.22 -1.47
C SER A 289 -3.56 -8.47 -0.71
N LEU A 290 -4.75 -8.97 -1.03
CA LEU A 290 -5.30 -10.24 -0.56
C LEU A 290 -4.94 -11.39 -1.51
N PHE A 291 -4.68 -12.60 -1.00
CA PHE A 291 -4.49 -13.81 -1.83
C PHE A 291 -5.74 -14.71 -1.84
N ASN A 292 -5.99 -15.40 -2.96
CA ASN A 292 -6.73 -16.66 -2.94
C ASN A 292 -6.21 -17.68 -3.99
N ASP A 293 -6.29 -18.96 -3.64
CA ASP A 293 -5.41 -20.08 -4.03
C ASP A 293 -5.67 -20.72 -5.41
N ARG A 294 -4.68 -20.61 -6.30
CA ARG A 294 -4.01 -21.67 -7.11
C ARG A 294 -3.47 -21.08 -8.41
N THR A 295 -2.19 -20.69 -8.37
CA THR A 295 -1.17 -20.62 -9.44
C THR A 295 -0.20 -19.48 -9.10
N SER A 296 0.95 -19.81 -8.52
CA SER A 296 2.16 -19.01 -8.72
C SER A 296 2.80 -19.58 -10.00
N PRO A 297 3.04 -18.76 -11.02
CA PRO A 297 4.18 -17.83 -10.96
C PRO A 297 3.86 -16.42 -11.51
N GLY A 298 4.45 -15.40 -10.90
CA GLY A 298 4.56 -14.07 -11.51
C GLY A 298 4.59 -12.93 -10.51
N LEU A 299 5.80 -12.46 -10.16
CA LEU A 299 5.97 -11.04 -9.84
C LEU A 299 5.61 -10.25 -11.10
N HIS A 300 4.39 -9.74 -11.18
CA HIS A 300 4.06 -8.68 -12.11
C HIS A 300 3.87 -7.40 -11.30
N CYS A 301 4.94 -6.61 -11.23
CA CYS A 301 4.79 -5.17 -11.26
C CYS A 301 3.99 -4.85 -12.53
N LEU A 302 2.69 -4.60 -12.39
CA LEU A 302 1.94 -3.92 -13.43
C LEU A 302 2.36 -2.44 -13.38
N SER A 303 3.43 -2.16 -14.09
CA SER A 303 3.69 -0.86 -14.69
C SER A 303 2.48 -0.44 -15.52
N LEU A 304 2.07 0.82 -15.32
CA LEU A 304 1.17 1.58 -16.21
C LEU A 304 1.66 1.54 -17.67
N PRO A 305 0.74 1.78 -18.62
CA PRO A 305 0.89 3.03 -19.39
C PRO A 305 -0.44 3.79 -19.56
N LEU A 306 -0.40 5.10 -19.31
CA LEU A 306 -0.34 6.10 -20.38
C LEU A 306 0.83 7.03 -20.08
#